data_AF-A0A9N7MUG7-F1
#
_entry.id   AF-A0A9N7MUG7-F1
#
_cell.length_a   1.000
_cell.length_b   1.000
_cell.length_c   1.000
_cell.angle_alpha   90.00
_cell.angle_beta   90.00
_cell.angle_gamma   90.00
#
_symmetry.space_group_name_H-M   'P 1'
#
loop_
_entity.id
_entity.type
_entity.pdbx_description
1 polymer ?
#
loop_
_entity_poly.entity_id
_entity_poly.type
_entity_poly.pdbx_seq_one_letter_code
_entity_poly.pdbx_strand_id
1 'polypeptide(L)'
;MFQVTTIINEAEKLEKDLKENPPPSENDIEAAELVVKEKGERVAQLKSAKASKQEIVAAVSELTKAKENLAMLDGRRKLAERFECGGGLPKKDGKIDYAEDFFARQAFLTVSGQLQVETYACALSSVYTFGPTFRAENSHTSRHLAEFWMVEPELAFADIQ
;
A
#
# COMPACT_ATOMS: atom_id res chain seq x y z
N MET A 1 7.11 12.93 15.47
CA MET A 1 5.92 13.47 14.77
C MET A 1 4.97 12.33 14.49
N PHE A 2 3.65 12.57 14.50
CA PHE A 2 2.68 11.53 14.14
C PHE A 2 2.69 11.32 12.63
N GLN A 3 2.90 10.08 12.21
CA GLN A 3 2.87 9.70 10.80
C GLN A 3 1.45 9.34 10.38
N VAL A 4 1.02 9.86 9.23
CA VAL A 4 -0.27 9.54 8.61
C VAL A 4 -0.01 8.57 7.48
N THR A 5 -0.69 7.42 7.50
CA THR A 5 -0.47 6.36 6.52
C THR A 5 -1.69 5.46 6.36
N THR A 6 -1.97 5.00 5.14
CA THR A 6 -3.05 4.03 4.86
C THR A 6 -2.55 2.59 4.75
N ILE A 7 -1.24 2.40 4.58
CA ILE A 7 -0.63 1.09 4.33
C ILE A 7 -0.82 0.09 5.49
N ILE A 8 -1.02 0.58 6.72
CA ILE A 8 -1.28 -0.27 7.90
C ILE A 8 -2.64 -0.96 7.76
N ASN A 9 -3.67 -0.23 7.35
CA ASN A 9 -5.01 -0.79 7.17
C ASN A 9 -5.04 -1.81 6.02
N GLU A 10 -4.27 -1.56 4.97
CA GLU A 10 -4.10 -2.52 3.87
C GLU A 10 -3.39 -3.78 4.35
N ALA A 11 -2.33 -3.64 5.13
CA ALA A 11 -1.69 -4.78 5.78
C ALA A 11 -2.68 -5.54 6.68
N GLU A 12 -3.44 -4.88 7.55
CA GLU A 12 -4.42 -5.55 8.43
C GLU A 12 -5.49 -6.35 7.67
N LYS A 13 -6.03 -5.79 6.57
CA LYS A 13 -6.98 -6.51 5.70
C LYS A 13 -6.34 -7.76 5.11
N LEU A 14 -5.11 -7.59 4.67
CA LEU A 14 -4.33 -8.65 4.05
C LEU A 14 -3.99 -9.76 5.06
N GLU A 15 -3.73 -9.40 6.32
CA GLU A 15 -3.55 -10.36 7.42
C GLU A 15 -4.83 -11.17 7.64
N LYS A 16 -5.98 -10.50 7.66
CA LYS A 16 -7.28 -11.14 7.84
C LYS A 16 -7.59 -12.09 6.69
N ASP A 17 -7.33 -11.67 5.45
CA ASP A 17 -7.55 -12.49 4.26
C ASP A 17 -6.68 -13.75 4.28
N LEU A 18 -5.43 -13.65 4.74
CA LEU A 18 -4.52 -14.79 4.89
C LEU A 18 -4.95 -15.75 6.03
N LYS A 19 -5.58 -15.25 7.09
CA LYS A 19 -6.16 -16.09 8.15
C LYS A 19 -7.37 -16.87 7.66
N GLU A 20 -8.24 -16.24 6.88
CA GLU A 20 -9.42 -16.90 6.31
C GLU A 20 -9.05 -17.84 5.16
N ASN A 21 -8.02 -17.50 4.38
CA ASN A 21 -7.54 -18.27 3.25
C ASN A 21 -6.03 -18.50 3.38
N PRO A 22 -5.61 -19.66 3.90
CA PRO A 22 -4.20 -19.94 4.11
C PRO A 22 -3.43 -19.90 2.78
N PRO A 23 -2.14 -19.52 2.82
CA PRO A 23 -1.31 -19.51 1.63
C PRO A 23 -1.25 -20.89 0.97
N PRO A 24 -1.25 -20.96 -0.36
CA PRO A 24 -1.15 -22.22 -1.07
C PRO A 24 0.18 -22.90 -0.74
N SER A 25 0.15 -24.22 -0.57
CA SER A 25 1.37 -25.00 -0.35
C SER A 25 2.20 -25.05 -1.63
N GLU A 26 3.51 -25.31 -1.52
CA GLU A 26 4.36 -25.48 -2.71
C GLU A 26 3.83 -26.58 -3.64
N ASN A 27 3.27 -27.65 -3.08
CA ASN A 27 2.63 -28.73 -3.83
C ASN A 27 1.40 -28.26 -4.63
N ASP A 28 0.63 -27.31 -4.11
CA ASP A 28 -0.56 -26.78 -4.81
C ASP A 28 -0.16 -25.93 -6.02
N ILE A 29 0.97 -25.23 -5.93
CA ILE A 29 1.53 -24.42 -7.01
C ILE A 29 2.13 -25.34 -8.09
N GLU A 30 2.92 -26.33 -7.69
CA GLU A 30 3.49 -27.32 -8.62
C GLU A 30 2.38 -28.10 -9.36
N ALA A 31 1.30 -28.45 -8.66
CA ALA A 31 0.14 -29.08 -9.28
C ALA A 31 -0.55 -28.15 -10.29
N ALA A 32 -0.70 -26.86 -9.97
CA ALA A 32 -1.27 -25.87 -10.88
C ALA A 32 -0.38 -25.63 -12.12
N GLU A 33 0.93 -25.58 -11.95
CA GLU A 33 1.90 -25.48 -13.06
C GLU A 33 1.81 -26.68 -13.99
N LEU A 34 1.73 -27.89 -13.43
CA LEU A 34 1.54 -29.12 -14.20
C LEU A 34 0.24 -29.08 -15.02
N VAL A 35 -0.86 -28.64 -14.41
CA VAL A 35 -2.16 -28.50 -15.11
C VAL A 35 -2.08 -27.48 -16.25
N VAL A 36 -1.38 -26.36 -16.07
CA VAL A 36 -1.17 -25.37 -17.14
C VAL A 36 -0.33 -25.96 -18.28
N LYS A 37 0.69 -26.75 -17.94
CA LYS A 37 1.56 -27.44 -18.91
C LYS A 37 0.77 -28.48 -19.71
N GLU A 38 0.04 -29.37 -19.04
CA GLU A 38 -0.79 -30.40 -19.69
C GLU A 38 -1.86 -29.80 -20.60
N LYS A 39 -2.56 -28.75 -20.14
CA LYS A 39 -3.56 -28.05 -20.96
C LYS A 39 -2.90 -27.31 -22.14
N GLY A 40 -1.69 -26.78 -21.95
CA GLY A 40 -0.90 -26.17 -23.02
C GLY A 40 -0.51 -27.18 -24.11
N GLU A 41 -0.03 -28.35 -23.71
CA GLU A 41 0.29 -29.46 -24.60
C GLU A 41 -0.95 -29.95 -25.36
N ARG A 42 -2.11 -30.04 -24.69
CA ARG A 42 -3.38 -30.40 -25.32
C ARG A 42 -3.82 -29.40 -26.39
N VAL A 43 -3.67 -28.10 -26.14
CA VAL A 43 -3.93 -27.06 -27.16
C VAL A 43 -2.96 -27.19 -28.34
N ALA A 44 -1.69 -27.51 -28.09
CA ALA A 44 -0.69 -27.72 -29.15
C ALA A 44 -1.02 -28.95 -30.02
N GLN A 45 -1.42 -30.06 -29.39
CA GLN A 45 -1.84 -31.29 -30.07
C GLN A 45 -3.11 -31.08 -30.92
N LEU A 46 -4.11 -30.36 -30.41
CA LEU A 46 -5.33 -30.04 -31.17
C LEU A 46 -5.04 -29.15 -32.38
N LYS A 47 -4.07 -28.24 -32.28
CA LYS A 47 -3.61 -27.40 -33.39
C LYS A 47 -2.85 -28.21 -34.45
N SER A 48 -1.97 -29.12 -34.05
CA SER A 48 -1.22 -29.97 -34.99
C SER A 48 -2.10 -31.01 -35.68
N ALA A 49 -3.12 -31.53 -34.98
CA ALA A 49 -4.09 -32.48 -35.52
C ALA A 49 -5.17 -31.85 -36.44
N LYS A 50 -5.15 -30.52 -36.65
CA LYS A 50 -6.19 -29.76 -37.39
C LYS A 50 -7.61 -30.08 -36.90
N ALA A 51 -7.78 -30.15 -35.58
CA ALA A 51 -9.08 -30.38 -34.94
C ALA A 51 -10.07 -29.24 -35.24
N SER A 52 -11.36 -29.44 -34.91
CA SER A 52 -12.39 -28.46 -35.22
C SER A 52 -12.14 -27.13 -34.50
N LYS A 53 -12.53 -26.02 -35.12
CA LYS A 53 -12.36 -24.68 -34.55
C LYS A 53 -13.02 -24.54 -33.17
N GLN A 54 -14.13 -25.25 -32.94
CA GLN A 54 -14.84 -25.25 -31.66
C GLN A 54 -14.04 -25.92 -30.54
N GLU A 55 -13.39 -27.06 -30.81
CA GLU A 55 -12.57 -27.78 -29.84
C GLU A 55 -11.32 -27.00 -29.44
N ILE A 56 -10.69 -26.32 -30.42
CA ILE A 56 -9.52 -25.47 -30.16
C ILE A 56 -9.91 -24.27 -29.26
N VAL A 57 -11.06 -23.64 -29.53
CA VAL A 57 -11.54 -22.50 -28.72
C VAL A 57 -11.89 -22.94 -27.30
N ALA A 58 -12.55 -24.09 -27.12
CA ALA A 58 -12.86 -24.64 -25.80
C ALA A 58 -11.59 -24.94 -24.98
N ALA A 59 -10.59 -25.59 -25.60
CA ALA A 59 -9.32 -25.91 -24.95
C ALA A 59 -8.51 -24.65 -24.58
N VAL A 60 -8.54 -23.60 -25.42
CA VAL A 60 -7.89 -22.31 -25.11
C VAL A 60 -8.58 -21.60 -23.95
N SER A 61 -9.92 -21.63 -23.88
CA SER A 61 -10.68 -21.08 -22.74
C SER A 61 -10.29 -21.78 -21.44
N GLU A 62 -10.18 -23.11 -21.44
CA GLU A 62 -9.73 -23.85 -20.27
C GLU A 62 -8.28 -23.54 -19.87
N LEU A 63 -7.38 -23.40 -20.84
CA LEU A 63 -6.00 -22.99 -20.59
C LEU A 63 -5.93 -21.59 -19.98
N THR A 64 -6.81 -20.67 -20.41
CA THR A 64 -6.87 -19.31 -19.89
C THR A 64 -7.30 -19.31 -18.42
N LYS A 65 -8.36 -20.07 -18.08
CA LYS A 65 -8.79 -20.25 -16.67
C LYS A 65 -7.70 -20.87 -15.80
N ALA A 66 -6.96 -21.86 -16.32
CA ALA A 66 -5.85 -22.47 -15.59
C ALA A 66 -4.70 -21.48 -15.34
N LYS A 67 -4.38 -20.62 -16.31
CA LYS A 67 -3.37 -19.56 -16.16
C LYS A 67 -3.80 -18.48 -15.17
N GLU A 68 -5.06 -18.09 -15.16
CA GLU A 68 -5.62 -17.14 -14.19
C GLU A 68 -5.54 -17.68 -12.76
N ASN A 69 -5.88 -18.96 -12.57
CA ASN A 69 -5.75 -19.63 -11.28
C ASN A 69 -4.30 -19.68 -10.79
N LEU A 70 -3.35 -20.00 -11.67
CA LEU A 70 -1.93 -19.98 -11.34
C LEU A 70 -1.45 -18.57 -10.95
N ALA A 71 -1.85 -17.54 -11.70
CA ALA A 71 -1.51 -16.15 -11.36
C ALA A 71 -2.09 -15.71 -10.01
N MET A 72 -3.29 -16.18 -9.65
CA MET A 72 -3.89 -15.96 -8.34
C MET A 72 -3.10 -16.65 -7.21
N LEU A 73 -2.65 -17.89 -7.43
CA LEU A 73 -1.85 -18.64 -6.45
C LEU A 73 -0.47 -17.99 -6.25
N ASP A 74 0.19 -17.58 -7.33
CA ASP A 74 1.46 -16.84 -7.29
C ASP A 74 1.31 -15.48 -6.61
N GLY A 75 0.22 -14.76 -6.90
CA GLY A 75 -0.10 -13.50 -6.25
C GLY A 75 -0.26 -13.68 -4.75
N ARG A 76 -0.96 -14.74 -4.32
CA ARG A 76 -1.12 -15.12 -2.91
C ARG A 76 0.18 -15.57 -2.23
N ARG A 77 1.05 -16.30 -2.92
CA ARG A 77 2.37 -16.67 -2.40
C ARG A 77 3.20 -15.41 -2.10
N LYS A 78 3.32 -14.50 -3.06
CA LYS A 78 4.03 -13.22 -2.89
C LYS A 78 3.46 -12.36 -1.77
N LEU A 79 2.16 -12.52 -1.51
CA LEU A 79 1.46 -11.83 -0.45
C LEU A 79 1.81 -12.39 0.94
N ALA A 80 1.86 -13.72 1.05
CA ALA A 80 2.28 -14.41 2.26
C ALA A 80 3.75 -14.15 2.57
N GLU A 81 4.63 -14.18 1.56
CA GLU A 81 6.05 -13.81 1.69
C GLU A 81 6.23 -12.36 2.17
N ARG A 82 5.40 -11.43 1.68
CA ARG A 82 5.37 -10.04 2.19
C ARG A 82 4.99 -9.96 3.67
N PHE A 83 4.12 -10.85 4.13
CA PHE A 83 3.72 -10.91 5.53
C PHE A 83 4.83 -11.40 6.45
N GLU A 84 5.50 -12.50 6.08
CA GLU A 84 6.59 -13.09 6.87
C GLU A 84 7.78 -12.13 7.02
N CYS A 85 8.08 -11.33 5.99
CA CYS A 85 9.23 -10.42 6.00
C CYS A 85 8.97 -9.05 6.67
N GLY A 86 7.77 -8.75 7.16
CA GLY A 86 7.50 -7.41 7.69
C GLY A 86 6.09 -7.03 8.08
N GLY A 87 5.22 -7.99 8.38
CA GLY A 87 3.85 -7.70 8.82
C GLY A 87 2.97 -7.12 7.72
N GLY A 88 3.24 -7.44 6.45
CA GLY A 88 2.41 -7.05 5.32
C GLY A 88 2.67 -5.65 4.76
N LEU A 89 3.58 -4.89 5.37
CA LEU A 89 3.95 -3.55 4.89
C LEU A 89 4.77 -3.63 3.59
N PRO A 90 4.47 -2.80 2.58
CA PRO A 90 5.26 -2.75 1.35
C PRO A 90 6.68 -2.26 1.67
N LYS A 91 7.69 -2.95 1.13
CA LYS A 91 9.10 -2.62 1.33
C LYS A 91 9.85 -2.58 0.02
N LYS A 92 10.76 -1.61 -0.09
CA LYS A 92 11.73 -1.48 -1.18
C LYS A 92 13.11 -1.21 -0.57
N ASP A 93 14.11 -2.00 -0.95
CA ASP A 93 15.48 -1.92 -0.42
C ASP A 93 15.56 -1.95 1.12
N GLY A 94 14.68 -2.73 1.76
CA GLY A 94 14.60 -2.87 3.22
C GLY A 94 13.93 -1.70 3.97
N LYS A 95 13.50 -0.64 3.28
CA LYS A 95 12.72 0.46 3.84
C LYS A 95 11.24 0.32 3.46
N ILE A 96 10.35 0.91 4.26
CA ILE A 96 8.92 0.97 3.93
C ILE A 96 8.77 1.79 2.64
N ASP A 97 8.04 1.24 1.68
CA ASP A 97 7.70 1.92 0.44
C ASP A 97 6.41 2.73 0.64
N TYR A 98 6.52 4.05 0.50
CA TYR A 98 5.38 4.96 0.63
C TYR A 98 4.81 5.39 -0.73
N ALA A 99 5.30 4.83 -1.84
CA ALA A 99 4.81 5.16 -3.18
C ALA A 99 3.33 4.78 -3.35
N GLU A 100 2.88 3.72 -2.69
CA GLU A 100 1.49 3.24 -2.68
C GLU A 100 0.65 3.84 -1.53
N ASP A 101 1.25 4.65 -0.65
CA ASP A 101 0.50 5.35 0.41
C ASP A 101 -0.34 6.50 -0.18
N PHE A 102 -1.35 6.98 0.53
CA PHE A 102 -2.33 7.96 0.02
C PHE A 102 -1.70 9.22 -0.59
N PHE A 103 -0.63 9.74 0.01
CA PHE A 103 0.09 10.92 -0.48
C PHE A 103 1.28 10.59 -1.40
N ALA A 104 1.51 9.31 -1.73
CA ALA A 104 2.67 8.78 -2.46
C ALA A 104 4.04 9.19 -1.86
N ARG A 105 4.05 9.56 -0.58
CA ARG A 105 5.21 9.97 0.21
C ARG A 105 4.87 9.89 1.69
N GLN A 106 5.90 9.95 2.54
CA GLN A 106 5.68 10.10 3.98
C GLN A 106 4.97 11.41 4.30
N ALA A 107 3.87 11.31 5.02
CA ALA A 107 3.09 12.44 5.51
C ALA A 107 3.03 12.42 7.04
N PHE A 108 3.04 13.60 7.64
CA PHE A 108 3.04 13.76 9.09
C PHE A 108 2.07 14.87 9.51
N LEU A 109 1.51 14.73 10.71
CA LEU A 109 0.77 15.80 11.35
C LEU A 109 1.74 16.90 11.79
N THR A 110 1.40 18.16 11.51
CA THR A 110 2.29 19.28 11.76
C THR A 110 2.36 19.65 13.24
N VAL A 111 3.54 20.10 13.66
CA VAL A 111 3.78 20.69 14.99
C VAL A 111 3.50 22.19 15.02
N SER A 112 3.47 22.84 13.84
CA SER A 112 3.30 24.29 13.66
C SER A 112 3.01 24.61 12.18
N GLY A 113 2.19 25.63 11.91
CA GLY A 113 1.97 26.16 10.57
C GLY A 113 2.93 27.29 10.18
N GLN A 114 3.81 27.73 11.09
CA GLN A 114 4.58 28.97 10.96
C GLN A 114 5.28 29.13 9.60
N LEU A 115 6.00 28.11 9.13
CA LEU A 115 6.72 28.15 7.84
C LEU A 115 5.77 28.39 6.65
N GLN A 116 4.58 27.81 6.67
CA GLN A 116 3.59 28.03 5.62
C GLN A 116 3.02 29.45 5.71
N VAL A 117 2.83 29.96 6.93
CA VAL A 117 2.27 31.28 7.21
C VAL A 117 3.22 32.40 6.79
N GLU A 118 4.54 32.23 6.91
CA GLU A 118 5.55 33.17 6.41
C GLU A 118 5.37 33.50 4.92
N THR A 119 5.03 32.49 4.11
CA THR A 119 4.77 32.68 2.67
C THR A 119 3.54 33.57 2.43
N TYR A 120 2.49 33.41 3.25
CA TYR A 120 1.32 34.27 3.19
C TYR A 120 1.60 35.68 3.70
N ALA A 121 2.41 35.83 4.76
CA ALA A 121 2.80 37.13 5.30
C ALA A 121 3.53 37.98 4.26
N CYS A 122 4.37 37.37 3.40
CA CYS A 122 5.01 38.06 2.29
C CYS A 122 4.02 38.72 1.29
N ALA A 123 2.80 38.20 1.16
CA ALA A 123 1.78 38.72 0.25
C ALA A 123 0.70 39.56 0.95
N LEU A 124 0.34 39.21 2.18
CA LEU A 124 -0.79 39.77 2.92
C LEU A 124 -0.36 40.68 4.10
N SER A 125 0.94 40.79 4.36
CA SER A 125 1.57 41.53 5.47
C SER A 125 1.24 41.01 6.88
N SER A 126 -0.02 40.87 7.25
CA SER A 126 -0.44 40.42 8.59
C SER A 126 -1.38 39.24 8.47
N VAL A 127 -0.98 38.08 9.00
CA VAL A 127 -1.75 36.85 8.94
C VAL A 127 -1.70 36.11 10.27
N TYR A 128 -2.68 35.25 10.52
CA TYR A 128 -2.66 34.33 11.65
C TYR A 128 -3.28 32.99 11.28
N THR A 129 -2.85 31.92 11.93
CA THR A 129 -3.54 30.63 11.92
C THR A 129 -4.26 30.39 13.23
N PHE A 130 -5.33 29.61 13.16
CA PHE A 130 -6.00 29.04 14.31
C PHE A 130 -6.34 27.59 13.95
N GLY A 131 -5.54 26.65 14.47
CA GLY A 131 -5.64 25.27 14.03
C GLY A 131 -5.07 24.26 15.02
N PRO A 132 -5.43 22.98 14.88
CA PRO A 132 -4.86 21.91 15.68
C PRO A 132 -3.42 21.64 15.26
N THR A 133 -2.58 21.33 16.23
CA THR A 133 -1.19 20.91 16.06
C THR A 133 -0.88 19.75 16.98
N PHE A 134 0.14 18.97 16.62
CA PHE A 134 0.34 17.66 17.20
C PHE A 134 1.79 17.43 17.62
N ARG A 135 2.00 16.86 18.80
CA ARG A 135 3.32 16.49 19.32
C ARG A 135 3.34 15.02 19.73
N ALA A 136 4.27 14.26 19.16
CA ALA A 136 4.38 12.81 19.39
C ALA A 136 5.46 12.46 20.44
N GLU A 137 5.80 13.39 21.33
CA GLU A 137 6.76 13.15 22.40
C GLU A 137 6.13 12.29 23.50
N ASN A 138 6.90 11.35 24.04
CA ASN A 138 6.44 10.49 25.14
C ASN A 138 6.51 11.25 26.47
N SER A 139 5.60 12.19 26.69
CA SER A 139 5.55 13.06 27.86
C SER A 139 4.21 12.95 28.58
N HIS A 140 4.23 12.45 29.81
CA HIS A 140 3.05 12.22 30.64
C HIS A 140 3.02 13.21 31.81
N THR A 141 2.80 14.49 31.52
CA THR A 141 2.63 15.52 32.56
C THR A 141 1.29 16.21 32.41
N SER A 142 0.82 16.90 33.45
CA SER A 142 -0.45 17.63 33.43
C SER A 142 -0.51 18.82 32.44
N ARG A 143 0.61 19.15 31.79
CA ARG A 143 0.74 20.30 30.88
C ARG A 143 1.04 19.92 29.43
N HIS A 144 1.29 18.64 29.12
CA HIS A 144 1.57 18.20 27.75
C HIS A 144 0.36 17.49 27.16
N LEU A 145 0.00 17.88 25.93
CA LEU A 145 -1.03 17.24 25.14
C LEU A 145 -0.43 16.79 23.81
N ALA A 146 -0.87 15.63 23.33
CA ALA A 146 -0.50 15.14 22.01
C ALA A 146 -1.16 15.93 20.88
N GLU A 147 -2.34 16.51 21.15
CA GLU A 147 -3.11 17.36 20.26
C GLU A 147 -3.56 18.59 21.04
N PHE A 148 -3.32 19.78 20.47
CA PHE A 148 -3.75 21.05 21.05
C PHE A 148 -3.86 22.11 19.95
N TRP A 149 -4.56 23.20 20.26
CA TRP A 149 -4.78 24.28 19.31
C TRP A 149 -3.73 25.38 19.51
N MET A 150 -3.18 25.86 18.39
CA MET A 150 -2.28 27.01 18.39
C MET A 150 -2.91 28.18 17.64
N VAL A 151 -2.55 29.37 18.12
CA VAL A 151 -2.77 30.63 17.42
C VAL A 151 -1.40 31.15 17.04
N GLU A 152 -1.11 31.24 15.74
CA GLU A 152 0.23 31.61 15.25
C GLU A 152 0.11 32.86 14.38
N PRO A 153 0.38 34.06 14.94
CA PRO A 153 0.45 35.29 14.17
C PRO A 153 1.80 35.40 13.46
N GLU A 154 1.78 35.88 12.22
CA GLU A 154 2.98 36.21 11.44
C GLU A 154 2.81 37.61 10.83
N LEU A 155 3.83 38.45 11.00
CA LEU A 155 3.80 39.87 10.65
C LEU A 155 5.02 40.23 9.79
N ALA A 156 4.80 40.64 8.56
CA ALA A 156 5.83 41.22 7.73
C ALA A 156 6.31 42.55 8.32
N PHE A 157 7.61 42.81 8.22
CA PHE A 157 8.27 44.04 8.69
C PHE A 157 8.19 44.30 10.20
N ALA A 158 7.85 43.29 11.00
CA ALA A 158 7.90 43.39 12.46
C ALA A 158 9.32 43.12 12.98
N ASP A 159 9.75 43.89 13.98
CA ASP A 159 11.00 43.69 14.71
C ASP A 159 10.73 43.11 16.10
N ILE A 160 11.71 42.40 16.65
CA ILE A 160 11.72 41.97 18.06
C ILE A 160 12.22 43.15 18.89
N GLN A 161 11.45 43.54 19.92
CA GLN A 161 11.85 44.55 20.91
C GLN A 161 12.56 43.93 22.11
#